data_AF-A0A8X6JKZ2-F1
#
_entry.id   AF-A0A8X6JKZ2-F1
#
_cell.length_a   1.000
_cell.length_b   1.000
_cell.length_c   1.000
_cell.angle_alpha   90.00
_cell.angle_beta   90.00
_cell.angle_gamma   90.00
#
_symmetry.space_group_name_H-M   'P 1'
#
loop_
_entity.id
_entity.type
_entity.pdbx_description
1 polymer ?
#
loop_
_entity_poly.entity_id
_entity_poly.type
_entity_poly.pdbx_seq_one_letter_code
_entity_poly.pdbx_strand_id
1 'polypeptide(L)'
;MSLKPLSYFRHSCTFLKLSSSALTNNYRALSSGTKVTFDWKDALSLNSKLTEDEIMISEEFGSYCQKKLMPRILMANRNEGKMKDSCMRLTFEIFRGPFGCLNNARFGISWGALGAAEFCYEMARSYVLDRIQFGKPLAKNQLIQKKLADMLTEISIGLQACLQVGRLKDEGKAPPEMISLVKRNSCGKALDIARTARDMLGGNGISDEYHIIRHVMNLEAVNTYEGTHDVHALILGRAITGLQAFKS
;
A
#
# COMPACT_ATOMS: atom_id res chain seq x y z
N MET A 1 -18.28 42.31 -32.60
CA MET A 1 -18.92 42.48 -31.28
C MET A 1 -18.22 41.52 -30.33
N SER A 2 -17.55 42.10 -29.33
CA SER A 2 -16.45 41.49 -28.56
C SER A 2 -16.90 40.39 -27.60
N LEU A 3 -16.12 39.30 -27.56
CA LEU A 3 -16.20 38.20 -26.60
C LEU A 3 -15.78 38.69 -25.19
N LYS A 4 -16.61 38.47 -24.17
CA LYS A 4 -16.25 38.67 -22.76
C LYS A 4 -15.89 37.33 -22.11
N PRO A 5 -14.69 37.17 -21.50
CA PRO A 5 -14.35 36.01 -20.67
C PRO A 5 -14.85 36.19 -19.23
N LEU A 6 -15.34 35.10 -18.62
CA LEU A 6 -15.72 35.02 -17.20
C LEU A 6 -14.49 35.18 -16.29
N SER A 7 -14.56 36.19 -15.43
CA SER A 7 -13.62 36.51 -14.36
C SER A 7 -13.99 35.77 -13.07
N TYR A 8 -13.42 34.59 -12.82
CA TYR A 8 -13.51 33.90 -11.52
C TYR A 8 -12.23 33.11 -11.21
N PHE A 9 -11.07 33.78 -11.28
CA PHE A 9 -9.79 33.22 -10.81
C PHE A 9 -8.86 34.38 -10.39
N ARG A 10 -9.22 35.10 -9.32
CA ARG A 10 -8.40 36.22 -8.84
C ARG A 10 -8.55 36.55 -7.35
N HIS A 11 -8.71 35.55 -6.50
CA HIS A 11 -8.53 35.71 -5.04
C HIS A 11 -7.61 34.59 -4.54
N SER A 12 -6.61 34.97 -3.73
CA SER A 12 -5.57 34.13 -3.09
C SER A 12 -4.15 34.11 -3.71
N CYS A 13 -3.69 35.22 -4.31
CA CYS A 13 -2.26 35.41 -4.59
C CYS A 13 -1.69 36.69 -3.94
N THR A 14 -2.09 36.95 -2.68
CA THR A 14 -1.62 38.08 -1.89
C THR A 14 -1.01 37.62 -0.56
N PHE A 15 -0.12 36.63 -0.62
CA PHE A 15 0.74 36.25 0.51
C PHE A 15 2.06 35.77 -0.08
N LEU A 16 3.01 36.70 -0.26
CA LEU A 16 4.47 36.48 -0.32
C LEU A 16 5.14 37.73 -0.92
N LYS A 17 5.22 38.80 -0.11
CA LYS A 17 6.29 39.79 -0.21
C LYS A 17 6.81 40.05 1.22
N LEU A 18 7.41 39.03 1.81
CA LEU A 18 8.28 39.21 2.98
C LEU A 18 9.71 39.30 2.47
N SER A 19 10.37 40.39 2.85
CA SER A 19 11.75 40.76 2.54
C SER A 19 12.74 39.60 2.72
N SER A 20 13.56 39.37 1.68
CA SER A 20 14.60 38.35 1.62
C SER A 20 15.70 38.48 2.70
N SER A 21 15.72 39.55 3.49
CA SER A 21 16.70 39.76 4.57
C SER A 21 16.25 39.24 5.94
N ALA A 22 14.97 38.93 6.15
CA ALA A 22 14.45 38.42 7.42
C ALA A 22 14.46 36.88 7.53
N LEU A 23 14.59 36.18 6.40
CA LEU A 23 14.60 34.71 6.37
C LEU A 23 15.99 34.11 6.65
N THR A 24 17.09 34.82 6.38
CA THR A 24 18.44 34.29 6.56
C THR A 24 18.89 34.21 8.03
N ASN A 25 18.37 35.05 8.92
CA ASN A 25 18.78 35.05 10.33
C ASN A 25 18.07 34.01 11.21
N ASN A 26 16.93 33.44 10.78
CA ASN A 26 16.19 32.45 11.57
C ASN A 26 16.65 30.99 11.35
N TYR A 27 17.39 30.68 10.28
CA TYR A 27 17.89 29.30 10.05
C TYR A 27 19.12 28.94 10.88
N ARG A 28 19.86 29.92 11.42
CA ARG A 28 21.04 29.65 12.27
C ARG A 28 20.69 29.33 13.73
N ALA A 29 19.47 29.60 14.18
CA ALA A 29 19.07 29.42 15.58
C ALA A 29 18.40 28.07 15.90
N LEU A 30 18.29 27.16 14.92
CA LEU A 30 17.59 25.87 15.03
C LEU A 30 18.52 24.65 15.15
N SER A 31 19.82 24.83 15.43
CA SER A 31 20.81 23.74 15.37
C SER A 31 21.33 23.24 16.72
N SER A 32 20.55 23.33 17.80
CA SER A 32 20.88 22.69 19.09
C SER A 32 19.92 21.59 19.53
N GLY A 33 19.10 21.07 18.61
CA GLY A 33 18.26 19.89 18.83
C GLY A 33 18.93 18.62 18.28
N THR A 34 18.72 17.48 18.94
CA THR A 34 19.09 16.16 18.41
C THR A 34 18.60 16.02 16.97
N LYS A 35 19.52 15.77 16.02
CA LYS A 35 19.17 15.64 14.61
C LYS A 35 18.27 14.42 14.44
N VAL A 36 16.98 14.64 14.21
CA VAL A 36 16.02 13.57 13.92
C VAL A 36 16.45 12.87 12.62
N THR A 37 16.68 11.56 12.68
CA THR A 37 17.07 10.73 11.54
C THR A 37 15.85 10.08 10.92
N PHE A 38 15.75 10.10 9.58
CA PHE A 38 14.68 9.40 8.86
C PHE A 38 14.94 7.89 8.89
N ASP A 39 14.01 7.13 9.47
CA ASP A 39 14.00 5.67 9.39
C ASP A 39 13.16 5.23 8.20
N TRP A 40 13.79 4.67 7.17
CA TRP A 40 13.10 4.19 5.98
C TRP A 40 12.37 2.87 6.20
N LYS A 41 12.67 2.11 7.27
CA LYS A 41 11.94 0.89 7.63
C LYS A 41 10.60 1.20 8.26
N ASP A 42 10.48 2.37 8.88
CA ASP A 42 9.25 2.89 9.44
C ASP A 42 9.06 4.37 9.09
N ALA A 43 8.89 4.64 7.79
CA ALA A 43 8.95 5.98 7.21
C ALA A 43 7.98 7.00 7.82
N LEU A 44 6.84 6.53 8.35
CA LEU A 44 5.83 7.37 9.00
C LEU A 44 5.61 6.99 10.48
N SER A 45 6.58 6.32 11.10
CA SER A 45 6.57 5.92 12.51
C SER A 45 5.30 5.16 12.92
N LEU A 46 4.84 4.25 12.06
CA LEU A 46 3.69 3.39 12.28
C LEU A 46 3.85 2.54 13.53
N ASN A 47 5.04 1.97 13.78
CA ASN A 47 5.27 1.12 14.94
C ASN A 47 5.08 1.89 16.25
N SER A 48 5.39 3.19 16.28
CA SER A 48 5.17 4.04 17.46
C SER A 48 3.69 4.30 17.77
N LYS A 49 2.79 4.03 16.81
CA LYS A 49 1.34 4.21 16.98
C LYS A 49 0.62 2.92 17.36
N LEU A 50 1.28 1.77 17.21
CA LEU A 50 0.72 0.48 17.58
C LEU A 50 0.91 0.25 19.09
N THR A 51 -0.03 -0.47 19.71
CA THR A 51 0.18 -0.95 21.07
C THR A 51 1.20 -2.10 21.07
N GLU A 52 1.84 -2.38 22.21
CA GLU A 52 2.78 -3.50 22.33
C GLU A 52 2.13 -4.83 21.94
N ASP A 53 0.86 -5.03 22.31
CA ASP A 53 0.07 -6.20 21.93
C ASP A 53 -0.13 -6.29 20.40
N GLU A 54 -0.42 -5.17 19.72
CA GLU A 54 -0.60 -5.15 18.26
C GLU A 54 0.70 -5.43 17.51
N ILE A 55 1.83 -4.91 18.00
CA ILE A 55 3.16 -5.20 17.46
C ILE A 55 3.45 -6.69 17.62
N MET A 56 3.25 -7.23 18.83
CA MET A 56 3.50 -8.64 19.12
C MET A 56 2.64 -9.56 18.24
N ILE A 57 1.34 -9.27 18.10
CA ILE A 57 0.43 -10.03 17.24
C ILE A 57 0.87 -9.95 15.77
N SER A 58 1.27 -8.76 15.31
CA SER A 58 1.76 -8.56 13.94
C SER A 58 3.02 -9.37 13.65
N GLU A 59 4.00 -9.34 14.56
CA GLU A 59 5.25 -10.09 14.44
C GLU A 59 5.00 -11.60 14.49
N GLU A 60 4.14 -12.06 15.39
CA GLU A 60 3.77 -13.47 15.51
C GLU A 60 3.05 -13.95 14.24
N PHE A 61 2.11 -13.16 13.72
CA PHE A 61 1.41 -13.46 12.48
C PHE A 61 2.36 -13.48 11.28
N GLY A 62 3.30 -12.54 11.20
CA GLY A 62 4.35 -12.52 10.17
C GLY A 62 5.21 -13.77 10.22
N SER A 63 5.68 -14.16 11.40
CA SER A 63 6.45 -15.38 11.65
C SER A 63 5.66 -16.63 11.26
N TYR A 64 4.36 -16.70 11.61
CA TYR A 64 3.47 -17.79 11.21
C TYR A 64 3.32 -17.89 9.69
N CYS A 65 3.10 -16.74 9.03
CA CYS A 65 2.93 -16.69 7.59
C CYS A 65 4.19 -17.17 6.86
N GLN A 66 5.38 -16.76 7.31
CA GLN A 66 6.64 -17.16 6.71
C GLN A 66 7.00 -18.62 6.98
N LYS A 67 6.87 -19.09 8.23
CA LYS A 67 7.35 -20.42 8.65
C LYS A 67 6.37 -21.54 8.37
N LYS A 68 5.06 -21.27 8.39
CA LYS A 68 4.02 -22.31 8.30
C LYS A 68 3.14 -22.15 7.07
N LEU A 69 2.66 -20.95 6.78
CA LEU A 69 1.69 -20.73 5.69
C LEU A 69 2.37 -20.78 4.31
N MET A 70 3.49 -20.08 4.13
CA MET A 70 4.20 -20.00 2.85
C MET A 70 4.65 -21.38 2.33
N PRO A 71 5.30 -22.26 3.13
CA PRO A 71 5.68 -23.59 2.65
C PRO A 71 4.47 -24.43 2.22
N ARG A 72 3.32 -24.27 2.89
CA ARG A 72 2.07 -24.97 2.54
C ARG A 72 1.47 -24.46 1.24
N ILE A 73 1.49 -23.15 1.01
CA ILE A 73 1.06 -22.55 -0.27
C ILE A 73 1.96 -23.04 -1.40
N LEU A 74 3.28 -23.07 -1.20
CA LEU A 74 4.23 -23.57 -2.20
C LEU A 74 4.03 -25.06 -2.49
N MET A 75 3.84 -25.88 -1.45
CA MET A 75 3.52 -27.31 -1.60
C MET A 75 2.17 -27.55 -2.28
N ALA A 76 1.18 -26.68 -2.03
CA ALA A 76 -0.14 -26.76 -2.66
C ALA A 76 -0.08 -26.33 -4.13
N ASN A 77 0.68 -25.29 -4.46
CA ASN A 77 0.88 -24.86 -5.86
C ASN A 77 1.65 -25.90 -6.68
N ARG A 78 2.62 -26.60 -6.06
CA ARG A 78 3.36 -27.68 -6.73
C ARG A 78 2.50 -28.93 -6.95
N ASN A 79 1.44 -29.11 -6.17
CA ASN A 79 0.55 -30.27 -6.21
C ASN A 79 -0.89 -29.80 -6.42
N GLU A 80 -1.24 -29.49 -7.68
CA GLU A 80 -2.50 -28.86 -8.15
C GLU A 80 -3.82 -29.48 -7.60
N GLY A 81 -3.79 -30.66 -6.98
CA GLY A 81 -4.97 -31.41 -6.54
C GLY A 81 -5.54 -31.10 -5.14
N LYS A 82 -4.86 -30.35 -4.27
CA LYS A 82 -5.30 -30.19 -2.84
C LYS A 82 -5.77 -28.79 -2.45
N MET A 83 -6.02 -27.90 -3.42
CA MET A 83 -6.26 -26.48 -3.15
C MET A 83 -7.70 -26.13 -2.72
N LYS A 84 -8.69 -26.99 -2.98
CA LYS A 84 -10.11 -26.63 -2.74
C LYS A 84 -10.49 -26.49 -1.27
N ASP A 85 -9.84 -27.20 -0.34
CA ASP A 85 -10.36 -27.33 1.03
C ASP A 85 -9.60 -26.54 2.10
N SER A 86 -8.40 -26.03 1.81
CA SER A 86 -7.51 -25.49 2.87
C SER A 86 -7.47 -23.95 2.93
N CYS A 87 -7.40 -23.27 1.78
CA CYS A 87 -7.30 -21.81 1.72
C CYS A 87 -8.67 -21.14 1.99
N MET A 88 -9.75 -21.73 1.47
CA MET A 88 -11.11 -21.23 1.63
C MET A 88 -11.63 -21.40 3.08
N ARG A 89 -11.09 -22.35 3.85
CA ARG A 89 -11.55 -22.66 5.21
C ARG A 89 -11.00 -21.69 6.27
N LEU A 90 -9.76 -21.22 6.08
CA LEU A 90 -9.11 -20.25 6.99
C LEU A 90 -9.75 -18.84 6.91
N THR A 91 -10.31 -18.47 5.76
CA THR A 91 -11.00 -17.18 5.59
C THR A 91 -12.46 -17.22 6.05
N PHE A 92 -13.09 -18.40 6.03
CA PHE A 92 -14.53 -18.57 6.28
C PHE A 92 -14.89 -18.70 7.77
N GLU A 93 -13.98 -19.17 8.63
CA GLU A 93 -14.25 -19.32 10.07
C GLU A 93 -14.25 -17.98 10.84
N ILE A 94 -13.76 -16.88 10.24
CA ILE A 94 -13.56 -15.60 10.93
C ILE A 94 -14.75 -14.63 10.78
N PHE A 95 -15.64 -14.81 9.80
CA PHE A 95 -16.69 -13.82 9.53
C PHE A 95 -18.07 -14.45 9.31
N ARG A 96 -19.07 -14.05 10.12
CA ARG A 96 -20.51 -14.40 9.98
C ARG A 96 -21.36 -13.20 9.50
N GLY A 97 -22.19 -13.41 8.47
CA GLY A 97 -23.17 -12.47 7.86
C GLY A 97 -22.76 -11.83 6.50
N PRO A 98 -23.47 -12.04 5.38
CA PRO A 98 -22.93 -11.84 4.02
C PRO A 98 -22.44 -10.42 3.65
N PHE A 99 -22.99 -9.34 4.23
CA PHE A 99 -22.52 -7.96 3.98
C PHE A 99 -21.58 -7.42 5.06
N GLY A 100 -21.78 -7.80 6.33
CA GLY A 100 -20.84 -7.52 7.42
C GLY A 100 -19.51 -8.28 7.26
N CYS A 101 -19.59 -9.53 6.78
CA CYS A 101 -18.45 -10.34 6.37
C CYS A 101 -17.67 -9.67 5.26
N LEU A 102 -18.35 -9.14 4.26
CA LEU A 102 -17.71 -8.55 3.09
C LEU A 102 -16.86 -7.34 3.47
N ASN A 103 -17.42 -6.47 4.31
CA ASN A 103 -16.71 -5.27 4.76
C ASN A 103 -15.50 -5.62 5.64
N ASN A 104 -15.63 -6.63 6.51
CA ASN A 104 -14.48 -7.07 7.30
C ASN A 104 -13.42 -7.81 6.44
N ALA A 105 -13.86 -8.63 5.49
CA ALA A 105 -12.98 -9.31 4.55
C ALA A 105 -12.23 -8.29 3.67
N ARG A 106 -12.90 -7.28 3.13
CA ARG A 106 -12.29 -6.17 2.36
C ARG A 106 -11.29 -5.37 3.17
N PHE A 107 -11.57 -5.12 4.43
CA PHE A 107 -10.62 -4.47 5.32
C PHE A 107 -9.38 -5.36 5.52
N GLY A 108 -9.54 -6.65 5.79
CA GLY A 108 -8.43 -7.61 5.86
C GLY A 108 -7.62 -7.71 4.56
N ILE A 109 -8.29 -7.68 3.41
CA ILE A 109 -7.66 -7.66 2.08
C ILE A 109 -6.80 -6.40 1.91
N SER A 110 -7.22 -5.25 2.44
CA SER A 110 -6.47 -3.99 2.34
C SER A 110 -5.10 -4.10 3.02
N TRP A 111 -5.05 -4.72 4.21
CA TRP A 111 -3.80 -5.02 4.91
C TRP A 111 -2.99 -6.10 4.20
N GLY A 112 -3.62 -7.20 3.79
CA GLY A 112 -2.95 -8.31 3.12
C GLY A 112 -2.30 -7.90 1.79
N ALA A 113 -2.94 -7.01 1.02
CA ALA A 113 -2.38 -6.48 -0.22
C ALA A 113 -1.10 -5.67 0.03
N LEU A 114 -1.09 -4.83 1.07
CA LEU A 114 0.11 -4.07 1.46
C LEU A 114 1.22 -4.98 1.97
N GLY A 115 0.90 -6.03 2.73
CA GLY A 115 1.90 -7.03 3.13
C GLY A 115 2.55 -7.77 1.94
N ALA A 116 1.76 -8.04 0.88
CA ALA A 116 2.31 -8.56 -0.38
C ALA A 116 3.21 -7.53 -1.10
N ALA A 117 2.86 -6.25 -1.03
CA ALA A 117 3.65 -5.15 -1.58
C ALA A 117 4.99 -4.98 -0.83
N GLU A 118 4.98 -5.06 0.51
CA GLU A 118 6.19 -5.04 1.35
C GLU A 118 7.13 -6.18 1.01
N PHE A 119 6.62 -7.40 0.84
CA PHE A 119 7.42 -8.54 0.40
C PHE A 119 8.09 -8.25 -0.96
N CYS A 120 7.33 -7.76 -1.94
CA CYS A 120 7.87 -7.43 -3.26
C CYS A 120 8.92 -6.32 -3.20
N TYR A 121 8.70 -5.31 -2.36
CA TYR A 121 9.64 -4.21 -2.12
C TYR A 121 10.95 -4.70 -1.50
N GLU A 122 10.89 -5.46 -0.40
CA GLU A 122 12.09 -5.95 0.27
C GLU A 122 12.87 -6.93 -0.60
N MET A 123 12.17 -7.76 -1.38
CA MET A 123 12.82 -8.68 -2.30
C MET A 123 13.52 -7.94 -3.44
N ALA A 124 12.84 -6.95 -4.05
CA ALA A 124 13.44 -6.11 -5.07
C ALA A 124 14.64 -5.32 -4.54
N ARG A 125 14.52 -4.74 -3.33
CA ARG A 125 15.58 -4.01 -2.64
C ARG A 125 16.81 -4.88 -2.42
N SER A 126 16.63 -6.07 -1.84
CA SER A 126 17.73 -7.02 -1.59
C SER A 126 18.41 -7.40 -2.91
N TYR A 127 17.62 -7.73 -3.93
CA TYR A 127 18.13 -8.08 -5.25
C TYR A 127 18.98 -6.97 -5.89
N VAL A 128 18.53 -5.71 -5.86
CA VAL A 128 19.26 -4.60 -6.50
C VAL A 128 20.50 -4.17 -5.71
N LEU A 129 20.59 -4.49 -4.43
CA LEU A 129 21.81 -4.30 -3.64
C LEU A 129 22.86 -5.36 -3.98
N ASP A 130 22.44 -6.62 -4.14
CA ASP A 130 23.35 -7.74 -4.38
C ASP A 130 23.81 -7.84 -5.85
N ARG A 131 22.94 -7.48 -6.80
CA ARG A 131 23.25 -7.61 -8.23
C ARG A 131 24.15 -6.48 -8.73
N ILE A 132 25.24 -6.88 -9.38
CA ILE A 132 26.21 -5.99 -10.00
C ILE A 132 25.99 -5.98 -11.53
N GLN A 133 25.82 -4.79 -12.11
CA GLN A 133 25.85 -4.56 -13.55
C GLN A 133 26.74 -3.36 -13.85
N PHE A 134 27.52 -3.43 -14.93
CA PHE A 134 28.44 -2.38 -15.33
C PHE A 134 29.39 -1.96 -14.17
N GLY A 135 29.88 -2.93 -13.41
CA GLY A 135 30.86 -2.72 -12.32
C GLY A 135 30.30 -2.07 -11.05
N LYS A 136 28.97 -1.94 -10.90
CA LYS A 136 28.35 -1.36 -9.70
C LYS A 136 27.02 -2.05 -9.34
N PRO A 137 26.57 -1.97 -8.07
CA PRO A 137 25.24 -2.44 -7.69
C PRO A 137 24.13 -1.72 -8.47
N LEU A 138 23.05 -2.44 -8.79
CA LEU A 138 21.88 -1.86 -9.45
C LEU A 138 21.26 -0.72 -8.64
N ALA A 139 21.29 -0.83 -7.31
CA ALA A 139 20.81 0.18 -6.37
C ALA A 139 21.48 1.55 -6.52
N LYS A 140 22.64 1.64 -7.20
CA LYS A 140 23.34 2.92 -7.46
C LYS A 140 22.75 3.69 -8.64
N ASN A 141 21.83 3.10 -9.41
CA ASN A 141 21.21 3.76 -10.57
C ASN A 141 19.99 4.61 -10.14
N GLN A 142 19.90 5.85 -10.65
CA GLN A 142 18.83 6.80 -10.30
C GLN A 142 17.42 6.22 -10.51
N LEU A 143 17.20 5.50 -11.62
CA LEU A 143 15.89 4.91 -11.93
C LEU A 143 15.49 3.81 -10.96
N ILE A 144 16.46 3.05 -10.43
CA ILE A 144 16.20 2.03 -9.40
C ILE A 144 15.84 2.70 -8.08
N GLN A 145 16.56 3.74 -7.68
CA GLN A 145 16.25 4.49 -6.46
C GLN A 145 14.89 5.19 -6.54
N LYS A 146 14.53 5.76 -7.70
CA LYS A 146 13.19 6.31 -7.93
C LYS A 146 12.11 5.26 -7.70
N LYS A 147 12.25 4.07 -8.32
CA LYS A 147 11.28 2.98 -8.14
C LYS A 147 11.15 2.57 -6.66
N LEU A 148 12.26 2.41 -5.95
CA LEU A 148 12.25 2.09 -4.52
C LEU A 148 11.56 3.18 -3.69
N ALA A 149 11.81 4.46 -3.99
CA ALA A 149 11.20 5.58 -3.30
C ALA A 149 9.68 5.65 -3.55
N ASP A 150 9.25 5.45 -4.80
CA ASP A 150 7.84 5.41 -5.17
C ASP A 150 7.12 4.24 -4.44
N MET A 151 7.74 3.06 -4.37
CA MET A 151 7.20 1.89 -3.66
C MET A 151 7.08 2.15 -2.14
N LEU A 152 8.15 2.63 -1.49
CA LEU A 152 8.14 2.91 -0.05
C LEU A 152 7.08 3.95 0.34
N THR A 153 6.93 4.98 -0.49
CA THR A 153 5.96 6.06 -0.26
C THR A 153 4.53 5.51 -0.24
N GLU A 154 4.16 4.74 -1.25
CA GLU A 154 2.81 4.20 -1.39
C GLU A 154 2.48 3.16 -0.32
N ILE A 155 3.44 2.32 0.06
CA ILE A 155 3.28 1.36 1.17
C ILE A 155 3.03 2.12 2.47
N SER A 156 3.87 3.11 2.78
CA SER A 156 3.79 3.85 4.04
C SER A 156 2.47 4.61 4.18
N ILE A 157 2.02 5.28 3.10
CA ILE A 157 0.73 5.97 3.07
C ILE A 157 -0.42 4.97 3.20
N GLY A 158 -0.35 3.84 2.47
CA GLY A 158 -1.35 2.79 2.52
C GLY A 158 -1.53 2.21 3.93
N LEU A 159 -0.43 1.91 4.62
CA LEU A 159 -0.47 1.33 5.97
C LEU A 159 -1.05 2.32 6.99
N GLN A 160 -0.69 3.60 6.91
CA GLN A 160 -1.29 4.64 7.77
C GLN A 160 -2.80 4.78 7.53
N ALA A 161 -3.24 4.73 6.27
CA ALA A 161 -4.66 4.77 5.94
C ALA A 161 -5.40 3.54 6.49
N CYS A 162 -4.81 2.34 6.38
CA CYS A 162 -5.39 1.12 6.92
C CYS A 162 -5.45 1.15 8.46
N LEU A 163 -4.42 1.67 9.13
CA LEU A 163 -4.40 1.86 10.58
C LEU A 163 -5.51 2.80 11.04
N GLN A 164 -5.64 3.97 10.40
CA GLN A 164 -6.67 4.94 10.75
C GLN A 164 -8.08 4.36 10.58
N VAL A 165 -8.34 3.66 9.47
CA VAL A 165 -9.64 3.00 9.25
C VAL A 165 -9.87 1.87 10.25
N GLY A 166 -8.81 1.16 10.69
CA GLY A 166 -8.88 0.18 11.77
C GLY A 166 -9.33 0.80 13.09
N ARG A 167 -8.70 1.89 13.53
CA ARG A 167 -9.08 2.61 14.76
C ARG A 167 -10.52 3.11 14.69
N LEU A 168 -10.91 3.73 13.58
CA LEU A 168 -12.29 4.18 13.39
C LEU A 168 -13.28 3.01 13.37
N LYS A 169 -12.86 1.84 12.90
CA LYS A 169 -13.69 0.64 12.89
C LYS A 169 -13.92 0.11 14.30
N ASP A 170 -12.89 0.08 15.14
CA ASP A 170 -13.00 -0.31 16.55
C ASP A 170 -13.89 0.65 17.34
N GLU A 171 -13.87 1.94 16.99
CA GLU A 171 -14.77 2.96 17.54
C GLU A 171 -16.21 2.91 16.96
N GLY A 172 -16.49 2.03 16.00
CA GLY A 172 -17.80 1.96 15.32
C GLY A 172 -18.10 3.14 14.38
N LYS A 173 -17.07 3.92 14.02
CA LYS A 173 -17.15 5.14 13.19
C LYS A 173 -16.69 4.96 11.74
N ALA A 174 -16.36 3.74 11.32
CA ALA A 174 -15.91 3.47 9.94
C ALA A 174 -17.09 3.11 9.02
N PRO A 175 -17.56 4.02 8.15
CA PRO A 175 -18.56 3.69 7.15
C PRO A 175 -17.97 2.80 6.03
N PRO A 176 -18.80 2.07 5.27
CA PRO A 176 -18.37 1.18 4.18
C PRO A 176 -17.54 1.87 3.08
N GLU A 177 -17.75 3.18 2.89
CA GLU A 177 -16.99 4.03 1.96
C GLU A 177 -15.51 4.08 2.33
N MET A 178 -15.17 4.15 3.64
CA MET A 178 -13.77 4.13 4.08
C MET A 178 -13.11 2.80 3.74
N ILE A 179 -13.82 1.69 3.89
CA ILE A 179 -13.33 0.35 3.52
C ILE A 179 -13.12 0.26 2.01
N SER A 180 -14.02 0.85 1.22
CA SER A 180 -13.88 0.93 -0.24
C SER A 180 -12.66 1.76 -0.65
N LEU A 181 -12.39 2.85 0.06
CA LEU A 181 -11.22 3.70 -0.16
C LEU A 181 -9.93 2.92 0.05
N VAL A 182 -9.77 2.28 1.21
CA VAL A 182 -8.52 1.56 1.52
C VAL A 182 -8.36 0.30 0.68
N LYS A 183 -9.42 -0.48 0.41
CA LYS A 183 -9.33 -1.68 -0.44
C LYS A 183 -8.89 -1.31 -1.85
N ARG A 184 -9.54 -0.31 -2.45
CA ARG A 184 -9.21 0.16 -3.80
C ARG A 184 -7.76 0.63 -3.89
N ASN A 185 -7.34 1.47 -2.95
CA ASN A 185 -5.97 2.02 -2.95
C ASN A 185 -4.93 0.92 -2.73
N SER A 186 -5.06 0.13 -1.66
CA SER A 186 -4.09 -0.90 -1.30
C SER A 186 -3.94 -1.97 -2.38
N CYS A 187 -5.04 -2.47 -2.97
CA CYS A 187 -4.95 -3.48 -4.03
C CYS A 187 -4.31 -2.93 -5.30
N GLY A 188 -4.72 -1.74 -5.75
CA GLY A 188 -4.18 -1.12 -6.96
C GLY A 188 -2.68 -0.80 -6.82
N LYS A 189 -2.30 -0.14 -5.71
CA LYS A 189 -0.91 0.22 -5.45
C LYS A 189 -0.03 -1.01 -5.22
N ALA A 190 -0.52 -2.03 -4.49
CA ALA A 190 0.22 -3.27 -4.31
C ALA A 190 0.50 -3.98 -5.65
N LEU A 191 -0.47 -4.00 -6.55
CA LEU A 191 -0.29 -4.59 -7.89
C LEU A 191 0.75 -3.83 -8.72
N ASP A 192 0.69 -2.50 -8.73
CA ASP A 192 1.66 -1.65 -9.43
C ASP A 192 3.09 -1.81 -8.86
N ILE A 193 3.20 -1.90 -7.54
CA ILE A 193 4.45 -2.19 -6.83
C ILE A 193 4.98 -3.57 -7.23
N ALA A 194 4.14 -4.61 -7.21
CA ALA A 194 4.56 -5.97 -7.57
C ALA A 194 5.03 -6.04 -9.03
N ARG A 195 4.34 -5.37 -9.96
CA ARG A 195 4.74 -5.26 -11.37
C ARG A 195 6.08 -4.52 -11.50
N THR A 196 6.25 -3.40 -10.80
CA THR A 196 7.51 -2.65 -10.78
C THR A 196 8.66 -3.47 -10.20
N ALA A 197 8.42 -4.22 -9.13
CA ALA A 197 9.39 -5.14 -8.53
C ALA A 197 9.81 -6.22 -9.53
N ARG A 198 8.85 -6.83 -10.22
CA ARG A 198 9.10 -7.83 -11.27
C ARG A 198 9.98 -7.26 -12.38
N ASP A 199 9.75 -6.02 -12.80
CA ASP A 199 10.58 -5.33 -13.79
C ASP A 199 12.03 -5.15 -13.31
N MET A 200 12.22 -4.82 -12.03
CA MET A 200 13.55 -4.59 -11.44
C MET A 200 14.42 -5.86 -11.38
N LEU A 201 13.80 -7.04 -11.33
CA LEU A 201 14.52 -8.32 -11.37
C LEU A 201 14.89 -8.77 -12.78
N GLY A 202 14.37 -8.12 -13.84
CA GLY A 202 14.61 -8.51 -15.22
C GLY A 202 14.10 -9.92 -15.53
N GLY A 203 14.92 -10.75 -16.18
CA GLY A 203 14.56 -12.15 -16.49
C GLY A 203 14.31 -13.00 -15.24
N ASN A 204 15.03 -12.73 -14.14
CA ASN A 204 14.83 -13.43 -12.86
C ASN A 204 13.48 -13.09 -12.22
N GLY A 205 12.84 -11.99 -12.64
CA GLY A 205 11.52 -11.59 -12.15
C GLY A 205 10.37 -12.47 -12.66
N ILE A 206 10.63 -13.33 -13.66
CA ILE A 206 9.67 -14.31 -14.19
C ILE A 206 9.81 -15.65 -13.45
N SER A 207 10.98 -15.92 -12.85
CA SER A 207 11.21 -17.14 -12.09
C SER A 207 10.42 -17.13 -10.78
N ASP A 208 9.87 -18.28 -10.40
CA ASP A 208 9.21 -18.45 -9.10
C ASP A 208 10.21 -18.47 -7.93
N GLU A 209 11.53 -18.50 -8.19
CA GLU A 209 12.57 -18.46 -7.15
C GLU A 209 12.51 -17.21 -6.26
N TYR A 210 12.14 -16.07 -6.82
CA TYR A 210 12.03 -14.80 -6.09
C TYR A 210 10.60 -14.51 -5.64
N HIS A 211 9.64 -15.37 -6.01
CA HIS A 211 8.22 -15.28 -5.69
C HIS A 211 7.48 -13.99 -6.09
N ILE A 212 8.14 -13.02 -6.73
CA ILE A 212 7.53 -11.75 -7.13
C ILE A 212 6.42 -11.98 -8.16
N ILE A 213 6.68 -12.82 -9.18
CA ILE A 213 5.67 -13.12 -10.20
C ILE A 213 4.42 -13.78 -9.61
N ARG A 214 4.58 -14.64 -8.60
CA ARG A 214 3.47 -15.24 -7.86
C ARG A 214 2.63 -14.17 -7.16
N HIS A 215 3.28 -13.19 -6.52
CA HIS A 215 2.57 -12.05 -5.93
C HIS A 215 1.86 -11.18 -6.97
N VAL A 216 2.46 -10.95 -8.14
CA VAL A 216 1.77 -10.26 -9.26
C VAL A 216 0.49 -11.01 -9.63
N MET A 217 0.56 -12.31 -9.93
CA MET A 217 -0.62 -13.10 -10.33
C MET A 217 -1.69 -13.15 -9.24
N ASN A 218 -1.30 -13.30 -7.98
CA ASN A 218 -2.23 -13.26 -6.86
C ASN A 218 -2.92 -11.89 -6.73
N LEU A 219 -2.16 -10.79 -6.91
CA LEU A 219 -2.70 -9.44 -6.79
C LEU A 219 -3.63 -9.08 -7.96
N GLU A 220 -3.47 -9.65 -9.15
CA GLU A 220 -4.47 -9.53 -10.23
C GLU A 220 -5.83 -10.08 -9.79
N ALA A 221 -5.84 -11.23 -9.11
CA ALA A 221 -7.06 -11.80 -8.56
C ALA A 221 -7.63 -10.91 -7.44
N VAL A 222 -6.80 -10.49 -6.48
CA VAL A 222 -7.22 -9.64 -5.35
C VAL A 222 -7.79 -8.29 -5.82
N ASN A 223 -7.26 -7.75 -6.91
CA ASN A 223 -7.75 -6.50 -7.49
C ASN A 223 -9.15 -6.63 -8.13
N THR A 224 -9.55 -7.85 -8.51
CA THR A 224 -10.83 -8.12 -9.20
C THR A 224 -11.91 -8.68 -8.27
N TYR A 225 -11.58 -9.60 -7.37
CA TYR A 225 -12.57 -10.19 -6.46
C TYR A 225 -12.95 -9.22 -5.32
N GLU A 226 -14.08 -9.51 -4.65
CA GLU A 226 -14.59 -8.75 -3.50
C GLU A 226 -14.87 -7.26 -3.77
N GLY A 227 -15.21 -6.94 -5.03
CA GLY A 227 -15.44 -5.58 -5.52
C GLY A 227 -14.27 -5.10 -6.37
N THR A 228 -14.51 -4.89 -7.66
CA THR A 228 -13.46 -4.43 -8.59
C THR A 228 -13.03 -3.01 -8.25
N HIS A 229 -11.84 -2.64 -8.73
CA HIS A 229 -11.31 -1.29 -8.60
C HIS A 229 -12.31 -0.20 -9.06
N ASP A 230 -13.05 -0.46 -10.14
CA ASP A 230 -14.04 0.46 -10.69
C ASP A 230 -15.32 0.50 -9.86
N VAL A 231 -15.79 -0.65 -9.35
CA VAL A 231 -16.95 -0.70 -8.46
C VAL A 231 -16.70 0.14 -7.21
N HIS A 232 -15.52 0.04 -6.59
CA HIS A 232 -15.18 0.89 -5.45
C HIS A 232 -15.05 2.37 -5.83
N ALA A 233 -14.56 2.69 -7.04
CA ALA A 233 -14.55 4.07 -7.53
C ALA A 233 -15.97 4.64 -7.64
N LEU A 234 -16.94 3.86 -8.11
CA LEU A 234 -18.35 4.27 -8.19
C LEU A 234 -19.00 4.41 -6.81
N ILE A 235 -18.66 3.56 -5.84
CA ILE A 235 -19.11 3.72 -4.44
C ILE A 235 -18.67 5.08 -3.89
N LEU A 236 -17.39 5.42 -4.08
CA LEU A 236 -16.84 6.70 -3.67
C LEU A 236 -17.44 7.86 -4.47
N GLY A 237 -17.63 7.70 -5.77
CA GLY A 237 -18.27 8.68 -6.65
C GLY A 237 -19.67 9.03 -6.18
N ARG A 238 -20.47 8.03 -5.80
CA ARG A 238 -21.79 8.24 -5.18
C ARG A 238 -21.69 8.98 -3.85
N ALA A 239 -20.72 8.64 -3.00
CA ALA A 239 -20.54 9.32 -1.72
C ALA A 239 -20.13 10.80 -1.87
N ILE A 240 -19.36 11.11 -2.90
CA ILE A 240 -18.90 12.49 -3.21
C ILE A 240 -20.03 13.32 -3.83
N THR A 241 -20.80 12.74 -4.75
CA THR A 241 -21.76 13.49 -5.59
C THR A 241 -23.21 13.36 -5.12
N GLY A 242 -23.53 12.37 -4.30
CA GLY A 242 -24.91 11.98 -3.97
C GLY A 242 -25.64 11.27 -5.12
N LEU A 243 -25.02 11.08 -6.29
CA LEU A 243 -25.65 10.55 -7.49
C LEU A 243 -25.17 9.12 -7.78
N GLN A 244 -26.12 8.24 -8.08
CA GLN A 244 -25.84 6.83 -8.37
C GLN A 244 -25.46 6.62 -9.84
N ALA A 245 -24.38 5.86 -10.10
CA ALA A 245 -23.82 5.68 -11.44
C ALA A 245 -23.61 4.21 -11.88
N PHE A 246 -24.17 3.22 -11.15
CA PHE A 246 -24.06 1.80 -11.55
C PHE A 246 -25.09 1.39 -12.60
N LYS A 247 -26.25 2.06 -12.61
CA LYS A 247 -27.34 1.85 -13.56
C LYS A 247 -28.23 3.09 -13.56
N SER A 248 -28.61 3.53 -14.75
CA SER A 248 -29.61 4.58 -15.01
C SER A 248 -31.00 4.15 -14.54
#